data_AF-A0A4W5K4E0-F1
#
_entry.id   AF-A0A4W5K4E0-F1
#
_cell.length_a   1.000
_cell.length_b   1.000
_cell.length_c   1.000
_cell.angle_alpha   90.00
_cell.angle_beta   90.00
_cell.angle_gamma   90.00
#
_symmetry.space_group_name_H-M   'P 1'
#
loop_
_entity.id
_entity.type
_entity.pdbx_description
1 polymer ?
#
loop_
_entity_poly.entity_id
_entity_poly.type
_entity_poly.pdbx_seq_one_letter_code
_entity_poly.pdbx_strand_id
1 'polypeptide(L)'
;MMVGELNYQSNFLDIYLHNKFPFPFITFYMLVMFVIFMPILLMNMMIGLAVGDIAEVQRSAALKRIAMQIELHTNLEEKMPYWWLKRVDQSSITIYPNRKCTKFWSQGEANEVRTHLLTNSSKSTSVEDELHKQKQRLKEISSVLEKQHELIKLMIQKMEITSEADEHDGPTEVKGYRQRSNWGRAKGSKWIPLMKSIKCKNV
;
A
#
# COMPACT_ATOMS: atom_id res chain seq x y z
N MET A 1 4.10 34.29 -25.03
CA MET A 1 3.00 33.40 -25.48
C MET A 1 2.98 32.04 -24.79
N MET A 2 4.11 31.32 -24.65
CA MET A 2 4.10 29.98 -24.00
C MET A 2 3.63 29.96 -22.54
N VAL A 3 3.94 31.02 -21.77
CA VAL A 3 3.49 31.18 -20.37
C VAL A 3 2.01 31.62 -20.27
N GLY A 4 1.32 31.81 -21.40
CA GLY A 4 -0.05 32.33 -21.46
C GLY A 4 -0.15 33.82 -21.79
N GLU A 5 0.96 34.56 -21.78
CA GLU A 5 1.00 35.97 -22.21
C GLU A 5 0.90 36.07 -23.73
N LEU A 6 -0.33 36.18 -24.22
CA LEU A 6 -0.67 36.29 -25.65
C LEU A 6 -0.76 37.73 -26.15
N ASN A 7 -0.97 38.70 -25.25
CA ASN A 7 -1.18 40.12 -25.59
C ASN A 7 -2.21 40.27 -26.73
N TYR A 8 -3.39 39.66 -26.54
CA TYR A 8 -4.45 39.57 -27.55
C TYR A 8 -4.84 40.93 -28.12
N GLN A 9 -4.93 41.95 -27.25
CA GLN A 9 -5.40 43.27 -27.61
C GLN A 9 -4.43 43.97 -28.59
N SER A 10 -3.14 44.01 -28.27
CA SER A 10 -2.15 44.69 -29.11
C SER A 10 -1.79 43.91 -30.38
N ASN A 11 -1.75 42.57 -30.29
CA ASN A 11 -1.22 41.74 -31.39
C ASN A 11 -2.30 41.22 -32.34
N PHE A 12 -3.55 41.10 -31.90
CA PHE A 12 -4.63 40.51 -32.70
C PHE A 12 -5.83 41.46 -32.82
N LEU A 13 -6.28 42.10 -31.75
CA LEU A 13 -7.46 42.96 -31.82
C LEU A 13 -7.19 44.24 -32.63
N ASP A 14 -6.11 44.96 -32.33
CA ASP A 14 -5.79 46.22 -33.03
C ASP A 14 -5.54 46.01 -34.52
N ILE A 15 -4.86 44.91 -34.88
CA ILE A 15 -4.58 44.56 -36.28
C ILE A 15 -5.86 44.15 -37.04
N TYR A 16 -6.82 43.52 -36.34
CA TYR A 16 -8.15 43.20 -36.88
C TYR A 16 -8.99 44.46 -37.10
N LEU A 17 -9.02 45.38 -36.13
CA LEU A 17 -9.71 46.67 -36.23
C LEU A 17 -9.16 47.55 -37.36
N HIS A 18 -7.86 47.52 -37.59
CA HIS A 18 -7.21 48.22 -38.70
C HIS A 18 -7.29 47.48 -40.05
N ASN A 19 -8.02 46.36 -40.14
CA ASN A 19 -8.21 45.55 -41.36
C ASN A 19 -6.89 45.11 -42.02
N LYS A 20 -5.84 44.92 -41.22
CA LYS A 20 -4.50 44.54 -41.71
C LYS A 20 -4.30 43.02 -41.84
N PHE A 21 -5.28 42.21 -41.43
CA PHE A 21 -5.21 40.75 -41.59
C PHE A 21 -5.67 40.30 -42.98
N PRO A 22 -4.80 39.65 -43.77
CA PRO A 22 -5.20 39.09 -45.06
C PRO A 22 -6.20 37.91 -44.91
N PHE A 23 -6.14 37.16 -43.80
CA PHE A 23 -7.01 36.00 -43.55
C PHE A 23 -7.47 35.92 -42.08
N PRO A 24 -8.43 36.75 -41.64
CA PRO A 24 -8.81 36.86 -40.23
C PRO A 24 -9.38 35.57 -39.65
N PHE A 25 -10.23 34.85 -40.39
CA PHE A 25 -10.88 33.62 -39.89
C PHE A 25 -9.87 32.51 -39.57
N ILE A 26 -8.90 32.27 -40.47
CA ILE A 26 -7.89 31.23 -40.29
C ILE A 26 -6.96 31.57 -39.13
N THR A 27 -6.57 32.85 -38.98
CA THR A 27 -5.73 33.30 -37.87
C THR A 27 -6.41 33.14 -36.51
N PHE A 28 -7.70 33.45 -36.38
CA PHE A 28 -8.44 33.23 -35.14
C PHE A 28 -8.62 31.74 -34.83
N TYR A 29 -8.88 30.92 -35.85
CA TYR A 29 -8.93 29.46 -35.67
C TYR A 29 -7.60 28.89 -35.16
N MET A 30 -6.49 29.29 -35.77
CA MET A 30 -5.14 28.89 -35.34
C MET A 30 -4.80 29.43 -33.94
N LEU A 31 -5.25 30.63 -33.59
CA LEU A 31 -5.08 31.21 -32.26
C LEU A 31 -5.80 30.37 -31.19
N VAL A 32 -7.05 29.96 -31.43
CA VAL A 32 -7.81 29.12 -30.50
C VAL A 32 -7.13 27.77 -30.30
N MET A 33 -6.70 27.13 -31.40
CA MET A 33 -5.93 25.87 -31.30
C MET A 33 -4.62 26.06 -30.54
N PHE A 34 -3.89 27.15 -30.80
CA PHE A 34 -2.64 27.46 -30.11
C PHE A 34 -2.85 27.65 -28.59
N VAL A 35 -3.91 28.35 -28.17
CA VAL A 35 -4.26 28.56 -26.75
C VAL A 35 -4.56 27.22 -26.05
N ILE A 36 -5.26 26.31 -26.73
CA ILE A 36 -5.59 24.99 -26.18
C ILE A 36 -4.33 24.14 -26.03
N PHE A 37 -3.50 24.03 -27.07
CA PHE A 37 -2.35 23.14 -27.03
C PHE A 37 -1.22 23.65 -26.13
N MET A 38 -0.84 24.91 -26.24
CA MET A 38 0.39 25.41 -25.61
C MET A 38 0.18 25.83 -24.15
N PRO A 39 -0.54 26.93 -23.84
CA PRO A 39 -0.77 27.33 -22.44
C PRO A 39 -1.55 26.31 -21.59
N ILE A 40 -2.51 25.58 -22.17
CA ILE A 40 -3.41 24.73 -21.37
C ILE A 40 -2.89 23.28 -21.33
N LEU A 41 -2.76 22.60 -22.47
CA LEU A 41 -2.39 21.18 -22.46
C LEU A 41 -0.92 20.96 -22.08
N LEU A 42 0.02 21.65 -22.73
CA LEU A 42 1.44 21.43 -22.45
C LEU A 42 1.83 21.87 -21.03
N MET A 43 1.33 23.02 -20.56
CA MET A 43 1.67 23.48 -19.20
C MET A 43 1.15 22.51 -18.13
N ASN A 44 -0.10 22.04 -18.26
CA ASN A 44 -0.67 21.07 -17.33
C ASN A 44 0.05 19.71 -17.38
N MET A 45 0.49 19.28 -18.57
CA MET A 45 1.31 18.07 -18.70
C MET A 45 2.67 18.23 -18.01
N MET A 46 3.36 19.35 -18.22
CA MET A 46 4.66 19.61 -17.60
C MET A 46 4.56 19.69 -16.08
N ILE A 47 3.53 20.37 -15.56
CA ILE A 47 3.27 20.42 -14.12
C ILE A 47 2.92 19.02 -13.61
N GLY A 48 2.10 18.26 -14.33
CA GLY A 48 1.72 16.89 -13.95
C GLY A 48 2.90 15.93 -13.84
N LEU A 49 3.83 15.99 -14.80
CA LEU A 49 5.08 15.22 -14.76
C LEU A 49 5.98 15.66 -13.62
N ALA A 50 6.20 16.97 -13.45
CA ALA A 50 7.02 17.49 -12.37
C ALA A 50 6.45 17.12 -10.98
N VAL A 51 5.14 17.22 -10.79
CA VAL A 51 4.48 16.82 -9.54
C VAL A 51 4.54 15.31 -9.34
N GLY A 52 4.43 14.51 -10.40
CA GLY A 52 4.64 13.06 -10.37
C GLY A 52 6.04 12.69 -9.89
N ASP A 53 7.05 13.29 -10.51
CA ASP A 53 8.48 13.08 -10.18
C ASP A 53 8.77 13.52 -8.73
N ILE A 54 8.23 14.67 -8.30
CA ILE A 54 8.38 15.17 -6.93
C ILE A 54 7.72 14.21 -5.93
N ALA A 55 6.52 13.70 -6.22
CA ALA A 55 5.83 12.77 -5.33
C ALA A 55 6.60 11.45 -5.19
N GLU A 56 7.19 10.94 -6.26
CA GLU A 56 8.04 9.75 -6.21
C GLU A 56 9.33 9.99 -5.41
N VAL A 57 10.03 11.10 -5.67
CA VAL A 57 11.22 11.47 -4.90
C VAL A 57 10.89 11.66 -3.42
N GLN A 58 9.75 12.29 -3.09
CA GLN A 58 9.34 12.53 -1.71
C GLN A 58 9.08 11.22 -0.93
N ARG A 59 8.53 10.18 -1.57
CA ARG A 59 8.31 8.87 -0.94
C ARG A 59 9.61 8.23 -0.45
N SER A 60 10.69 8.38 -1.21
CA SER A 60 11.99 7.79 -0.92
C SER A 60 13.03 8.79 -0.38
N ALA A 61 12.64 10.06 -0.19
CA ALA A 61 13.57 11.14 0.15
C ALA A 61 14.30 10.91 1.48
N ALA A 62 13.61 10.37 2.48
CA ALA A 62 14.21 10.10 3.79
C ALA A 62 15.34 9.07 3.69
N LEU A 63 15.10 7.95 2.99
CA LEU A 63 16.11 6.92 2.77
C LEU A 63 17.23 7.43 1.87
N LYS A 64 16.91 8.14 0.78
CA LYS A 64 17.89 8.73 -0.13
C LYS A 64 18.81 9.72 0.58
N ARG A 65 18.28 10.50 1.54
CA ARG A 65 19.07 11.42 2.36
C ARG A 65 20.10 10.69 3.21
N ILE A 66 19.71 9.60 3.87
CA ILE A 66 20.63 8.78 4.68
C ILE A 66 21.66 8.11 3.77
N ALA A 67 21.21 7.52 2.65
CA ALA A 67 22.08 6.87 1.69
C ALA A 67 23.17 7.82 1.18
N MET A 68 22.81 9.08 0.85
CA MET A 68 23.76 10.10 0.44
C MET A 68 24.76 10.48 1.54
N GLN A 69 24.32 10.52 2.81
CA GLN A 69 25.23 10.74 3.94
C GLN A 69 26.21 9.57 4.11
N ILE A 70 25.71 8.33 4.05
CA ILE A 70 26.54 7.13 4.14
C ILE A 70 27.55 7.11 2.99
N GLU A 71 27.10 7.32 1.76
CA GLU A 71 27.96 7.36 0.57
C GLU A 71 29.05 8.42 0.71
N LEU A 72 28.71 9.61 1.20
CA LEU A 72 29.69 10.66 1.47
C LEU A 72 30.71 10.22 2.53
N HIS A 73 30.26 9.67 3.65
CA HIS A 73 31.13 9.21 4.73
C HIS A 73 32.06 8.07 4.28
N THR A 74 31.54 7.09 3.54
CA THR A 74 32.33 5.98 2.99
C THR A 74 33.36 6.47 1.97
N ASN A 75 32.98 7.36 1.05
CA ASN A 75 33.93 7.95 0.09
C ASN A 75 35.04 8.76 0.78
N LEU A 76 34.72 9.42 1.89
CA LEU A 76 35.72 10.14 2.68
C LEU A 76 36.63 9.18 3.43
N GLU A 77 36.07 8.14 4.05
CA GLU A 77 36.82 7.12 4.77
C GLU A 77 37.86 6.43 3.87
N GLU A 78 37.48 6.06 2.64
CA GLU A 78 38.38 5.41 1.68
C GLU A 78 39.57 6.30 1.29
N LYS A 79 39.37 7.62 1.23
CA LYS A 79 40.41 8.59 0.83
C LYS A 79 41.27 9.08 2.00
N MET A 80 40.86 8.82 3.24
CA MET A 80 41.60 9.32 4.42
C MET A 80 42.76 8.40 4.81
N PRO A 81 43.91 8.96 5.25
CA PRO A 81 45.02 8.16 5.76
C PRO A 81 44.61 7.34 6.98
N TYR A 82 45.04 6.08 7.04
CA TYR A 82 44.69 5.15 8.12
C TYR A 82 45.01 5.67 9.53
N TRP A 83 46.07 6.47 9.68
CA TRP A 83 46.46 7.06 10.96
C TRP A 83 45.51 8.15 11.46
N TRP A 84 44.77 8.83 10.57
CA TRP A 84 43.68 9.74 10.96
C TRP A 84 42.47 8.94 11.40
N LEU A 85 42.07 7.98 10.58
CA LEU A 85 40.87 7.17 10.84
C LEU A 85 40.98 6.46 12.20
N LYS A 86 42.11 5.81 12.47
CA LYS A 86 42.37 5.12 13.74
C LYS A 86 42.39 6.05 14.97
N ARG A 87 42.74 7.33 14.80
CA ARG A 87 42.75 8.31 15.91
C ARG A 87 41.36 8.85 16.21
N VAL A 88 40.50 8.95 15.20
CA VAL A 88 39.17 9.57 15.31
C VAL A 88 38.08 8.52 15.59
N ASP A 89 38.29 7.27 15.18
CA ASP A 89 37.33 6.18 15.37
C ASP A 89 37.08 5.89 16.86
N GLN A 90 35.80 5.79 17.22
CA GLN A 90 35.32 5.52 18.58
C GLN A 90 34.16 4.52 18.52
N SER A 91 34.35 3.33 19.10
CA SER A 91 33.38 2.23 19.02
C SER A 91 32.16 2.40 19.93
N SER A 92 32.19 3.33 20.89
CA SER A 92 31.07 3.57 21.82
C SER A 92 30.93 5.05 22.13
N ILE A 93 29.68 5.52 22.17
CA ILE A 93 29.34 6.89 22.53
C ILE A 93 28.38 6.89 23.72
N THR A 94 28.70 7.69 24.76
CA THR A 94 27.84 7.85 25.94
C THR A 94 27.04 9.15 25.80
N ILE A 95 25.72 9.04 25.66
CA ILE A 95 24.82 10.19 25.51
C ILE A 95 24.19 10.52 26.86
N TYR A 96 24.32 11.78 27.30
CA TYR A 96 23.68 12.29 28.50
C TYR A 96 22.47 13.17 28.13
N PRO A 97 21.25 12.63 28.05
CA PRO A 97 20.08 13.34 27.48
C PRO A 97 19.73 14.63 28.21
N ASN A 98 20.01 14.70 29.52
CA ASN A 98 19.71 15.87 30.35
C ASN A 98 20.90 16.82 30.53
N ARG A 99 22.07 16.51 29.95
CA ARG A 99 23.22 17.43 29.96
C ARG A 99 23.32 18.08 28.58
N LYS A 100 23.06 19.38 28.52
CA LYS A 100 23.39 20.17 27.33
C LYS A 100 24.92 20.20 27.22
N CYS A 101 25.47 19.56 26.20
CA CYS A 101 26.89 19.66 25.91
C CYS A 101 27.23 21.15 25.75
N THR A 102 28.24 21.63 26.47
CA THR A 102 28.62 23.04 26.47
C THR A 102 28.96 23.49 25.05
N LYS A 103 28.28 24.56 24.64
CA LYS A 103 28.34 25.25 23.35
C LYS A 103 29.78 25.48 22.86
N PHE A 104 30.35 24.53 22.11
CA PHE A 104 31.60 24.80 21.38
C PHE A 104 31.41 24.94 19.86
N TRP A 105 30.22 24.62 19.32
CA TRP A 105 29.89 24.84 17.90
C TRP A 105 28.41 25.23 17.68
N SER A 106 27.78 25.92 18.64
CA SER A 106 26.37 26.33 18.55
C SER A 106 26.19 27.68 17.85
N GLN A 107 26.92 27.92 16.76
CA GLN A 107 26.66 29.02 15.83
C GLN A 107 26.62 28.51 14.38
N GLY A 108 26.18 27.26 14.19
CA GLY A 108 25.38 26.89 13.03
C GLY A 108 23.96 26.77 13.55
N GLU A 109 23.04 27.56 13.01
CA GLU A 109 21.60 27.38 13.25
C GLU A 109 21.24 25.91 13.26
N ALA A 110 20.32 25.57 14.15
CA ALA A 110 19.77 24.24 14.36
C ALA A 110 19.33 23.58 13.05
N ASN A 111 20.28 22.99 12.34
CA ASN A 111 20.08 21.88 11.43
C ASN A 111 20.00 20.58 12.25
N GLU A 112 19.44 20.69 13.46
CA GLU A 112 18.73 19.62 14.15
C GLU A 112 17.49 19.33 13.30
N VAL A 113 17.75 18.81 12.11
CA VAL A 113 16.82 17.97 11.38
C VAL A 113 16.60 16.80 12.31
N ARG A 114 15.68 17.03 13.23
CA ARG A 114 15.07 16.04 14.08
C ARG A 114 14.79 14.88 13.15
N THR A 115 15.49 13.80 13.42
CA THR A 115 15.27 12.47 12.91
C THR A 115 13.86 12.04 13.30
N HIS A 116 12.85 12.69 12.71
CA HIS A 116 11.54 12.11 12.47
C HIS A 116 11.68 11.11 11.31
N LEU A 117 12.66 10.22 11.45
CA LEU A 117 12.66 8.95 10.76
C LEU A 117 11.61 8.13 11.50
N LEU A 118 10.68 7.55 10.74
CA LEU A 118 9.56 6.74 11.24
C LEU A 118 8.45 7.67 11.77
N THR A 119 7.38 7.93 11.02
CA THR A 119 6.15 7.13 11.18
C THR A 119 5.30 7.04 9.91
N ASN A 120 5.57 7.83 8.86
CA ASN A 120 4.58 7.98 7.78
C ASN A 120 4.76 7.01 6.60
N SER A 121 5.96 6.43 6.40
CA SER A 121 6.16 5.39 5.36
C SER A 121 5.72 3.99 5.80
N SER A 122 5.47 3.80 7.10
CA SER A 122 5.24 2.48 7.70
C SER A 122 3.84 1.90 7.44
N LYS A 123 2.91 2.69 6.91
CA LYS A 123 1.51 2.22 6.74
C LYS A 123 1.35 1.20 5.62
N SER A 124 2.07 1.34 4.49
CA SER A 124 1.96 0.36 3.39
C SER A 124 2.72 -0.92 3.70
N THR A 125 3.95 -0.81 4.24
CA THR A 125 4.79 -1.97 4.53
C THR A 125 4.23 -2.83 5.66
N SER A 126 3.61 -2.23 6.69
CA SER A 126 2.99 -2.98 7.79
C SER A 126 1.85 -3.88 7.30
N VAL A 127 1.04 -3.40 6.34
CA VAL A 127 -0.08 -4.19 5.80
C VAL A 127 0.44 -5.31 4.89
N GLU A 128 1.43 -5.04 4.05
CA GLU A 128 2.07 -6.05 3.21
C GLU A 128 2.72 -7.16 4.06
N ASP A 129 3.43 -6.80 5.13
CA ASP A 129 4.03 -7.74 6.07
C ASP A 129 2.97 -8.57 6.81
N GLU A 130 1.86 -7.96 7.22
CA GLU A 130 0.74 -8.67 7.83
C GLU A 130 0.07 -9.64 6.86
N LEU A 131 -0.10 -9.26 5.59
CA LEU A 131 -0.61 -10.15 4.54
C LEU A 131 0.35 -11.31 4.27
N HIS A 132 1.66 -11.05 4.24
CA HIS A 132 2.67 -12.10 4.12
C HIS A 132 2.61 -13.09 5.29
N LYS A 133 2.47 -12.59 6.52
CA LYS A 133 2.28 -13.42 7.71
C LYS A 133 0.99 -14.24 7.63
N GLN A 134 -0.12 -13.64 7.21
CA GLN A 134 -1.39 -14.37 7.03
C GLN A 134 -1.29 -15.45 5.95
N LYS A 135 -0.64 -15.15 4.82
CA LYS A 135 -0.39 -16.12 3.74
C LYS A 135 0.43 -17.32 4.23
N GLN A 136 1.47 -17.07 5.03
CA GLN A 136 2.28 -18.14 5.60
C GLN A 136 1.46 -19.02 6.55
N ARG A 137 0.68 -18.42 7.45
CA ARG A 137 -0.22 -19.16 8.36
C ARG A 137 -1.24 -20.00 7.60
N LEU A 138 -1.83 -19.47 6.54
CA LEU A 138 -2.80 -20.20 5.74
C LEU A 138 -2.15 -21.40 5.02
N LYS A 139 -0.92 -21.24 4.56
CA LYS A 139 -0.14 -22.33 3.95
C LYS A 139 0.13 -23.46 4.97
N GLU A 140 0.49 -23.10 6.20
CA GLU A 140 0.69 -24.08 7.28
C GLU A 140 -0.62 -24.82 7.60
N ILE A 141 -1.73 -24.09 7.78
CA ILE A 141 -3.05 -24.68 8.05
C ILE A 141 -3.46 -25.62 6.90
N SER A 142 -3.28 -25.22 5.65
CA SER A 142 -3.57 -26.06 4.49
C SER A 142 -2.77 -27.37 4.53
N SER A 143 -1.48 -27.29 4.87
CA SER A 143 -0.62 -28.47 4.95
C SER A 143 -1.03 -29.43 6.09
N VAL A 144 -1.50 -28.90 7.21
CA VAL A 144 -2.01 -29.70 8.33
C VAL A 144 -3.33 -30.37 7.95
N LEU A 145 -4.21 -29.65 7.27
CA LEU A 145 -5.51 -30.16 6.84
C LEU A 145 -5.36 -31.29 5.81
N GLU A 146 -4.39 -31.20 4.91
CA GLU A 146 -4.07 -32.25 3.95
C GLU A 146 -3.58 -33.54 4.65
N LYS A 147 -2.69 -33.41 5.64
CA LYS A 147 -2.27 -34.55 6.48
C LYS A 147 -3.42 -35.16 7.27
N GLN A 148 -4.29 -34.32 7.85
CA GLN A 148 -5.48 -34.81 8.55
C GLN A 148 -6.43 -35.57 7.61
N HIS A 149 -6.60 -35.09 6.38
CA HIS A 149 -7.42 -35.75 5.37
C HIS A 149 -6.84 -37.12 4.97
N GLU A 150 -5.52 -37.24 4.84
CA GLU A 150 -4.84 -38.51 4.59
C GLU A 150 -5.02 -39.50 5.76
N LEU A 151 -4.88 -39.02 7.00
CA LEU A 151 -5.13 -39.86 8.19
C LEU A 151 -6.58 -40.35 8.26
N ILE A 152 -7.56 -39.53 7.89
CA ILE A 152 -8.97 -39.94 7.83
C ILE A 152 -9.17 -41.04 6.77
N LYS A 153 -8.55 -40.93 5.59
CA LYS A 153 -8.58 -41.99 4.59
C LYS A 153 -8.00 -43.30 5.12
N LEU A 154 -6.87 -43.23 5.83
CA LEU A 154 -6.25 -44.41 6.45
C LEU A 154 -7.14 -45.02 7.54
N MET A 155 -7.81 -44.21 8.36
CA MET A 155 -8.78 -44.71 9.33
C MET A 155 -9.94 -45.45 8.66
N ILE A 156 -10.51 -44.92 7.57
CA ILE A 156 -11.59 -45.61 6.84
C ILE A 156 -11.09 -46.92 6.21
N GLN A 157 -9.87 -46.93 5.66
CA GLN A 157 -9.28 -48.12 5.05
C GLN A 157 -8.93 -49.22 6.08
N LYS A 158 -8.56 -48.82 7.30
CA LYS A 158 -8.21 -49.72 8.42
C LYS A 158 -9.37 -50.01 9.34
N MET A 159 -10.46 -49.25 9.25
CA MET A 159 -11.74 -49.58 9.83
C MET A 159 -12.23 -50.79 9.04
N GLU A 160 -11.90 -51.97 9.54
CA GLU A 160 -12.54 -53.20 9.14
C GLU A 160 -14.03 -52.98 9.33
N ILE A 161 -14.73 -52.67 8.23
CA ILE A 161 -16.17 -52.77 8.20
C ILE A 161 -16.42 -54.25 8.32
N THR A 162 -16.56 -54.73 9.56
CA THR A 162 -17.21 -56.00 9.85
C THR A 162 -18.58 -55.88 9.20
N SER A 163 -18.76 -56.58 8.09
CA SER A 163 -20.04 -56.77 7.43
C SER A 163 -20.92 -57.63 8.33
N GLU A 164 -21.31 -57.10 9.49
CA GLU A 164 -22.27 -57.70 10.41
C GLU A 164 -23.70 -57.18 10.12
N ALA A 165 -23.86 -56.37 9.07
CA ALA A 165 -25.13 -55.77 8.70
C ALA A 165 -26.08 -56.71 7.90
N ASP A 166 -25.82 -58.02 7.87
CA ASP A 166 -26.67 -58.99 7.15
C ASP A 166 -27.26 -60.12 8.04
N GLU A 167 -27.22 -60.00 9.37
CA GLU A 167 -28.00 -60.88 10.26
C GLU A 167 -29.38 -60.28 10.55
N HIS A 168 -30.39 -60.86 9.91
CA HIS A 168 -31.81 -60.62 10.14
C HIS A 168 -32.36 -61.73 11.05
N ASP A 169 -32.80 -61.42 12.28
CA ASP A 169 -33.69 -62.30 13.08
C ASP A 169 -34.37 -61.59 14.29
N GLY A 170 -35.61 -61.12 14.10
CA GLY A 170 -36.68 -60.87 15.12
C GLY A 170 -36.47 -59.81 16.22
N PRO A 171 -37.51 -59.31 16.95
CA PRO A 171 -38.88 -59.82 17.09
C PRO A 171 -40.00 -58.81 16.75
N THR A 172 -41.18 -59.35 16.44
CA THR A 172 -42.44 -58.60 16.36
C THR A 172 -43.07 -58.55 17.75
N GLU A 173 -43.08 -57.41 18.44
CA GLU A 173 -44.14 -57.08 19.41
C GLU A 173 -44.42 -55.57 19.49
N VAL A 174 -45.69 -55.25 19.29
CA VAL A 174 -46.29 -53.91 19.36
C VAL A 174 -46.94 -53.75 20.72
N LYS A 175 -46.53 -52.78 21.55
CA LYS A 175 -47.46 -51.80 22.19
C LYS A 175 -46.76 -50.68 22.97
N GLY A 176 -46.87 -49.48 22.43
CA GLY A 176 -47.31 -48.27 23.12
C GLY A 176 -46.55 -47.76 24.35
N TYR A 177 -45.72 -46.73 24.15
CA TYR A 177 -45.74 -45.51 24.96
C TYR A 177 -45.38 -44.32 24.07
N ARG A 178 -46.34 -43.42 23.82
CA ARG A 178 -46.06 -42.11 23.23
C ARG A 178 -45.31 -41.25 24.26
N GLN A 179 -43.99 -41.35 24.29
CA GLN A 179 -43.17 -40.26 24.79
C GLN A 179 -42.78 -39.38 23.60
N ARG A 180 -43.46 -38.25 23.47
CA ARG A 180 -43.00 -37.14 22.63
C ARG A 180 -41.78 -36.53 23.31
N SER A 181 -40.59 -37.08 23.02
CA SER A 181 -39.33 -36.42 23.35
C SER A 181 -39.17 -35.23 22.40
N ASN A 182 -39.32 -34.03 22.95
CA ASN A 182 -39.11 -32.77 22.25
C ASN A 182 -37.60 -32.46 22.14
N TRP A 183 -36.83 -33.41 21.62
CA TRP A 183 -35.39 -33.28 21.41
C TRP A 183 -35.13 -33.19 19.90
N GLY A 184 -34.93 -31.96 19.45
CA GLY A 184 -34.72 -31.68 18.03
C GLY A 184 -35.06 -30.27 17.57
N ARG A 185 -35.22 -29.30 18.47
CA ARG A 185 -35.13 -27.88 18.07
C ARG A 185 -33.68 -27.46 18.20
N ALA A 186 -32.87 -27.88 17.24
CA ALA A 186 -31.58 -27.25 16.99
C ALA A 186 -31.84 -25.73 16.91
N LYS A 187 -31.08 -24.95 17.68
CA LYS A 187 -31.04 -23.49 17.54
C LYS A 187 -30.58 -23.22 16.11
N GLY A 188 -31.52 -23.03 15.20
CA GLY A 188 -31.25 -22.58 13.84
C GLY A 188 -30.40 -21.33 13.93
N SER A 189 -29.28 -21.32 13.23
CA SER A 189 -28.36 -20.20 13.20
C SER A 189 -29.13 -18.94 12.76
N LYS A 190 -28.99 -17.87 13.54
CA LYS A 190 -29.65 -16.56 13.31
C LYS A 190 -29.27 -15.91 11.97
N TRP A 191 -28.31 -16.50 11.26
CA TRP A 191 -27.76 -16.04 9.99
C TRP A 191 -28.53 -16.57 8.77
N ILE A 192 -29.29 -17.66 8.90
CA ILE A 192 -30.06 -18.25 7.78
C ILE A 192 -31.18 -17.31 7.28
N PRO A 193 -31.97 -16.64 8.15
CA PRO A 193 -32.97 -15.68 7.69
C PRO A 193 -32.37 -14.44 7.03
N LEU A 194 -31.20 -13.99 7.51
CA LEU A 194 -30.48 -12.81 7.03
C LEU A 194 -29.89 -13.00 5.63
N MET A 195 -29.33 -14.19 5.36
CA MET A 195 -28.89 -14.55 4.01
C MET A 195 -30.05 -14.66 3.03
N LYS A 196 -31.23 -15.11 3.50
CA LYS A 196 -32.42 -15.21 2.66
C LYS A 196 -32.98 -13.83 2.30
N SER A 197 -32.93 -12.85 3.20
CA SER A 197 -33.36 -11.48 2.90
C SER A 197 -32.41 -10.73 1.96
N ILE A 198 -31.10 -11.01 2.00
CA ILE A 198 -30.13 -10.39 1.09
C ILE A 198 -30.31 -10.88 -0.35
N LYS A 199 -30.62 -12.18 -0.54
CA LYS A 199 -30.90 -12.73 -1.88
C LYS A 199 -32.19 -12.20 -2.51
N CYS A 200 -33.19 -11.82 -1.71
CA CYS A 200 -34.47 -11.30 -2.22
C CYS A 200 -34.45 -9.80 -2.54
N LYS A 201 -33.35 -9.07 -2.25
CA LYS A 201 -33.26 -7.61 -2.49
C LYS A 201 -32.52 -7.24 -3.79
N ASN A 202 -32.01 -8.23 -4.52
CA ASN A 202 -31.30 -8.05 -5.80
C ASN A 202 -32.13 -8.56 -7.00
N VAL A 203 -33.46 -8.41 -6.95
CA VAL A 203 -34.36 -8.49 -8.12
C VAL A 203 -35.13 -7.19 -8.20
#